data_AF-J5KR52-F1
#
_entry.id   AF-J5KR52-F1
#
_cell.length_a   1.000
_cell.length_b   1.000
_cell.length_c   1.000
_cell.angle_alpha   90.00
_cell.angle_beta   90.00
_cell.angle_gamma   90.00
#
_symmetry.space_group_name_H-M   'P 1'
#
loop_
_entity.id
_entity.type
_entity.pdbx_description
1 polymer ?
#
loop_
_entity_poly.entity_id
_entity_poly.type
_entity_poly.pdbx_seq_one_letter_code
_entity_poly.pdbx_strand_id
1 'polypeptide(L)'
;MAQTDDFLIDANLSGTAFREQASSKLTALATSNLGELSPQNPLPGMIWFDTSEDSTHYLKFRNSANSQWCVLCSIVAATNIIKINLSEEQLDEALKTNLTLSQIKKDINLSLSSIQENVSALSAQIGTLPKKFYDKDQCDKTFLRVDAAAKDSEKLGGTPSEGYHKKDSANGSKITAETKNEIDLSLSDNFNITLSEQGILTLINANIGQSGVITIQNAANITGYGVNLKWRDVPKNLSQTETFAYFVVSDKDIRMGRV
;
A
#
# COMPACT_ATOMS: atom_id res chain seq x y z
N MET A 1 48.04 -60.05 33.28
CA MET A 1 48.54 -59.10 32.27
C MET A 1 49.72 -59.74 31.57
N ALA A 2 49.70 -59.82 30.25
CA ALA A 2 50.80 -60.40 29.46
C ALA A 2 51.63 -59.25 28.89
N GLN A 3 52.50 -58.71 29.73
CA GLN A 3 53.48 -57.71 29.34
C GLN A 3 54.87 -58.30 29.51
N THR A 4 55.77 -57.92 28.62
CA THR A 4 57.17 -58.25 28.77
C THR A 4 58.02 -57.03 28.47
N ASP A 5 59.17 -56.99 29.12
CA ASP A 5 60.12 -55.88 29.03
C ASP A 5 60.81 -55.82 27.67
N ASP A 6 61.00 -56.97 27.01
CA ASP A 6 61.56 -57.09 25.66
C ASP A 6 61.06 -58.38 25.00
N PHE A 7 61.31 -58.57 23.71
CA PHE A 7 61.03 -59.85 23.02
C PHE A 7 62.27 -60.74 22.87
N LEU A 8 63.34 -60.45 23.61
CA LEU A 8 64.56 -61.23 23.56
C LEU A 8 64.45 -62.44 24.50
N ILE A 9 64.96 -63.58 24.03
CA ILE A 9 65.15 -64.75 24.87
C ILE A 9 66.60 -64.75 25.32
N ASP A 10 66.83 -64.94 26.62
CA ASP A 10 68.18 -64.93 27.17
C ASP A 10 69.02 -66.07 26.59
N ALA A 11 70.29 -65.76 26.31
CA ALA A 11 71.23 -66.76 25.83
C ALA A 11 71.44 -67.87 26.89
N ASN A 12 71.58 -69.12 26.42
CA ASN A 12 71.88 -70.31 27.24
C ASN A 12 70.73 -70.83 28.14
N LEU A 13 69.48 -70.43 27.91
CA LEU A 13 68.34 -71.08 28.55
C LEU A 13 68.08 -72.47 27.93
N SER A 14 67.72 -73.45 28.77
CA SER A 14 67.35 -74.79 28.32
C SER A 14 66.15 -75.36 29.08
N GLY A 15 65.51 -76.37 28.50
CA GLY A 15 64.44 -77.13 29.15
C GLY A 15 63.25 -76.26 29.57
N THR A 16 62.89 -76.32 30.86
CA THR A 16 61.71 -75.63 31.41
C THR A 16 61.84 -74.11 31.39
N ALA A 17 63.00 -73.56 31.77
CA ALA A 17 63.23 -72.12 31.83
C ALA A 17 63.08 -71.45 30.45
N PHE A 18 63.56 -72.11 29.39
CA PHE A 18 63.34 -71.63 28.02
C PHE A 18 61.85 -71.60 27.66
N ARG A 19 61.10 -72.67 27.95
CA ARG A 19 59.66 -72.74 27.62
C ARG A 19 58.84 -71.71 28.37
N GLU A 20 59.15 -71.45 29.63
CA GLU A 20 58.47 -70.43 30.44
C GLU A 20 58.71 -69.03 29.88
N GLN A 21 59.98 -68.67 29.61
CA GLN A 21 60.29 -67.37 29.02
C GLN A 21 59.67 -67.25 27.63
N ALA A 22 59.85 -68.23 26.75
CA ALA A 22 59.26 -68.24 25.41
C ALA A 22 57.73 -68.11 25.45
N SER A 23 57.05 -68.84 26.34
CA SER A 23 55.59 -68.75 26.49
C SER A 23 55.16 -67.35 26.96
N SER A 24 55.89 -66.77 27.91
CA SER A 24 55.64 -65.40 28.38
C SER A 24 55.81 -64.37 27.25
N LYS A 25 56.92 -64.43 26.50
CA LYS A 25 57.19 -63.53 25.36
C LYS A 25 56.16 -63.69 24.25
N LEU A 26 55.79 -64.93 23.90
CA LEU A 26 54.77 -65.20 22.88
C LEU A 26 53.39 -64.70 23.29
N THR A 27 53.03 -64.84 24.57
CA THR A 27 51.76 -64.32 25.07
C THR A 27 51.75 -62.80 25.01
N ALA A 28 52.84 -62.15 25.44
CA ALA A 28 52.97 -60.70 25.35
C ALA A 28 52.97 -60.17 23.90
N LEU A 29 53.56 -60.93 22.97
CA LEU A 29 53.51 -60.62 21.54
C LEU A 29 52.09 -60.73 21.00
N ALA A 30 51.38 -61.83 21.34
CA ALA A 30 50.00 -62.05 20.92
C ALA A 30 49.04 -60.98 21.46
N THR A 31 49.31 -60.42 22.64
CA THR A 31 48.50 -59.36 23.26
C THR A 31 49.03 -57.95 23.01
N SER A 32 50.11 -57.79 22.24
CA SER A 32 50.77 -56.49 22.05
C SER A 32 51.07 -55.76 23.37
N ASN A 33 51.62 -56.48 24.35
CA ASN A 33 51.93 -55.97 25.69
C ASN A 33 50.72 -55.33 26.42
N LEU A 34 49.53 -55.91 26.34
CA LEU A 34 48.33 -55.37 26.99
C LEU A 34 48.49 -55.16 28.51
N GLY A 35 48.21 -53.93 28.98
CA GLY A 35 48.15 -53.57 30.40
C GLY A 35 48.08 -52.07 30.69
N GLU A 36 47.80 -51.72 31.95
CA GLU A 36 47.62 -50.34 32.46
C GLU A 36 48.94 -49.60 32.73
N LEU A 37 50.03 -50.35 32.93
CA LEU A 37 51.36 -49.80 33.15
C LEU A 37 52.21 -50.00 31.91
N SER A 38 53.11 -49.06 31.62
CA SER A 38 54.04 -49.23 30.52
C SER A 38 55.04 -50.35 30.83
N PRO A 39 55.49 -51.12 29.80
CA PRO A 39 56.64 -52.02 29.93
C PRO A 39 57.86 -51.29 30.53
N GLN A 40 58.62 -51.96 31.42
CA GLN A 40 59.65 -51.29 32.22
C GLN A 40 60.96 -51.05 31.45
N ASN A 41 61.30 -51.91 30.48
CA ASN A 41 62.51 -51.78 29.66
C ASN A 41 62.23 -51.69 28.15
N PRO A 42 61.44 -50.71 27.68
CA PRO A 42 60.98 -50.69 26.29
C PRO A 42 62.14 -50.59 25.29
N LEU A 43 61.97 -51.24 24.15
CA LEU A 43 62.86 -51.17 22.99
C LEU A 43 62.22 -50.34 21.86
N PRO A 44 63.02 -49.69 20.98
CA PRO A 44 62.51 -49.03 19.78
C PRO A 44 61.56 -49.93 18.98
N GLY A 45 60.42 -49.38 18.55
CA GLY A 45 59.43 -50.10 17.73
C GLY A 45 58.53 -51.07 18.50
N MET A 46 58.70 -51.22 19.81
CA MET A 46 57.79 -52.02 20.64
C MET A 46 56.37 -51.46 20.59
N ILE A 47 55.36 -52.35 20.55
CA ILE A 47 53.94 -52.00 20.58
C ILE A 47 53.39 -52.26 21.98
N TRP A 48 52.51 -51.37 22.43
CA TRP A 48 51.79 -51.46 23.69
C TRP A 48 50.32 -51.11 23.48
N PHE A 49 49.43 -52.04 23.86
CA PHE A 49 48.01 -51.77 24.04
C PHE A 49 47.75 -51.27 25.47
N ASP A 50 47.64 -49.95 25.59
CA ASP A 50 47.48 -49.24 26.86
C ASP A 50 46.01 -49.20 27.30
N THR A 51 45.75 -49.77 28.46
CA THR A 51 44.43 -49.83 29.09
C THR A 51 44.34 -49.01 30.38
N SER A 52 45.24 -48.05 30.60
CA SER A 52 45.29 -47.25 31.85
C SER A 52 44.03 -46.41 32.10
N GLU A 53 43.23 -46.16 31.07
CA GLU A 53 42.03 -45.33 31.10
C GLU A 53 40.79 -46.17 30.80
N ASP A 54 39.82 -46.19 31.71
CA ASP A 54 38.60 -47.00 31.61
C ASP A 54 37.73 -46.69 30.39
N SER A 55 37.81 -45.47 29.86
CA SER A 55 36.95 -44.99 28.77
C SER A 55 37.58 -45.04 27.39
N THR A 56 38.91 -44.99 27.31
CA THR A 56 39.65 -44.87 26.05
C THR A 56 40.97 -45.62 26.15
N HIS A 57 41.10 -46.71 25.40
CA HIS A 57 42.37 -47.41 25.27
C HIS A 57 43.22 -46.79 24.17
N TYR A 58 44.52 -46.98 24.22
CA TYR A 58 45.45 -46.44 23.23
C TYR A 58 46.35 -47.53 22.67
N LEU A 59 46.47 -47.59 21.35
CA LEU A 59 47.57 -48.35 20.74
C LEU A 59 48.77 -47.44 20.62
N LYS A 60 49.86 -47.77 21.31
CA LYS A 60 51.08 -46.98 21.35
C LYS A 60 52.24 -47.75 20.73
N PHE A 61 53.20 -47.04 20.15
CA PHE A 61 54.48 -47.60 19.72
C PHE A 61 55.64 -46.80 20.31
N ARG A 62 56.74 -47.47 20.61
CA ARG A 62 57.96 -46.83 21.09
C ARG A 62 58.71 -46.20 19.91
N ASN A 63 59.06 -44.92 20.02
CA ASN A 63 59.76 -44.22 18.94
C ASN A 63 61.17 -44.79 18.66
N SER A 64 61.72 -44.50 17.49
CA SER A 64 63.04 -45.01 17.06
C SER A 64 64.20 -44.57 17.96
N ALA A 65 64.08 -43.43 18.66
CA ALA A 65 65.07 -42.93 19.61
C ALA A 65 64.94 -43.54 21.02
N ASN A 66 64.01 -44.46 21.22
CA ASN A 66 63.67 -45.08 22.51
C ASN A 66 63.40 -44.10 23.68
N SER A 67 62.88 -42.91 23.39
CA SER A 67 62.71 -41.85 24.40
C SER A 67 61.25 -41.66 24.84
N GLN A 68 60.27 -42.05 24.03
CA GLN A 68 58.85 -41.80 24.32
C GLN A 68 57.92 -42.81 23.65
N TRP A 69 56.72 -42.94 24.19
CA TRP A 69 55.60 -43.66 23.59
C TRP A 69 54.78 -42.73 22.72
N CYS A 70 54.61 -43.08 21.44
CA CYS A 70 53.79 -42.34 20.49
C CYS A 70 52.44 -43.05 20.34
N VAL A 71 51.35 -42.28 20.30
CA VAL A 71 49.98 -42.81 20.12
C VAL A 71 49.73 -43.05 18.63
N LEU A 72 49.41 -44.29 18.24
CA LEU A 72 48.96 -44.63 16.89
C LEU A 72 47.47 -44.35 16.73
N CYS A 73 46.67 -44.78 17.69
CA CYS A 73 45.25 -44.52 17.70
C CYS A 73 44.68 -44.55 19.12
N SER A 74 43.52 -43.92 19.27
CA SER A 74 42.70 -44.05 20.48
C SER A 74 41.46 -44.88 20.16
N ILE A 75 40.99 -45.66 21.11
CA ILE A 75 39.95 -46.67 20.94
C ILE A 75 38.94 -46.49 22.05
N VAL A 76 37.66 -46.35 21.72
CA VAL A 76 36.60 -46.28 22.74
C VAL A 76 36.49 -47.64 23.42
N ALA A 77 36.74 -47.70 24.73
CA ALA A 77 36.82 -48.98 25.47
C ALA A 77 35.50 -49.77 25.41
N ALA A 78 34.35 -49.09 25.42
CA ALA A 78 33.03 -49.73 25.41
C ALA A 78 32.61 -50.29 24.04
N THR A 79 33.09 -49.72 22.94
CA THR A 79 32.57 -50.01 21.58
C THR A 79 33.63 -50.47 20.59
N ASN A 80 34.92 -50.44 20.98
CA ASN A 80 36.07 -50.74 20.14
C ASN A 80 36.15 -49.89 18.86
N ILE A 81 35.52 -48.71 18.86
CA ILE A 81 35.60 -47.77 17.74
C ILE A 81 36.95 -47.06 17.81
N ILE A 82 37.71 -47.14 16.72
CA ILE A 82 38.96 -46.39 16.55
C ILE A 82 38.61 -44.93 16.27
N LYS A 83 39.06 -44.03 17.14
CA LYS A 83 39.06 -42.59 16.89
C LYS A 83 40.32 -42.25 16.10
N ILE A 84 40.11 -41.71 14.89
CA ILE A 84 41.19 -41.16 14.09
C ILE A 84 41.52 -39.79 14.70
N ASN A 85 42.70 -39.65 15.30
CA ASN A 85 43.21 -38.34 15.72
C ASN A 85 43.65 -37.57 14.48
N LEU A 86 42.71 -36.90 13.83
CA LEU A 86 43.00 -35.94 12.76
C LEU A 86 43.40 -34.62 13.41
N SER A 87 44.43 -33.97 12.86
CA SER A 87 44.66 -32.55 13.14
C SER A 87 43.48 -31.71 12.65
N GLU A 88 43.31 -30.50 13.20
CA GLU A 88 42.25 -29.58 12.74
C GLU A 88 42.30 -29.34 11.23
N GLU A 89 43.50 -29.33 10.65
CA GLU A 89 43.75 -29.17 9.21
C GLU A 89 43.28 -30.38 8.38
N GLN A 90 43.53 -31.60 8.87
CA GLN A 90 43.06 -32.84 8.22
C GLN A 90 41.55 -33.05 8.40
N LEU A 91 40.97 -32.58 9.50
CA LEU A 91 39.53 -32.55 9.69
C LEU A 91 38.85 -31.60 8.69
N ASP A 92 39.44 -30.43 8.45
CA ASP A 92 38.99 -29.47 7.44
C ASP A 92 39.09 -30.05 6.02
N GLU A 93 40.16 -30.77 5.70
CA GLU A 93 40.34 -31.46 4.42
C GLU A 93 39.34 -32.61 4.21
N ALA A 94 39.05 -33.39 5.25
CA ALA A 94 38.00 -34.42 5.22
C ALA A 94 36.60 -33.79 5.07
N LEU A 95 36.32 -32.65 5.71
CA LEU A 95 35.06 -31.92 5.56
C LEU A 95 34.88 -31.30 4.17
N LYS A 96 35.97 -30.94 3.47
CA LYS A 96 35.91 -30.51 2.05
C LYS A 96 35.34 -31.60 1.14
N THR A 97 35.50 -32.89 1.47
CA THR A 97 34.87 -33.99 0.71
C THR A 97 33.36 -34.12 0.94
N ASN A 98 32.76 -33.45 1.94
CA ASN A 98 31.32 -33.19 2.04
C ASN A 98 30.88 -32.05 1.09
N LEU A 99 31.31 -32.15 -0.17
CA LEU A 99 31.05 -31.27 -1.32
C LEU A 99 29.57 -30.85 -1.45
N THR A 100 28.63 -31.61 -0.91
CA THR A 100 27.21 -31.33 -1.00
C THR A 100 26.80 -30.10 -0.20
N LEU A 101 27.13 -29.97 1.09
CA LEU A 101 26.53 -28.91 1.92
C LEU A 101 27.07 -27.51 1.61
N SER A 102 28.37 -27.41 1.36
CA SER A 102 29.04 -26.12 1.05
C SER A 102 28.66 -25.62 -0.34
N GLN A 103 28.65 -26.51 -1.35
CA GLN A 103 28.24 -26.16 -2.70
C GLN A 103 26.74 -25.84 -2.76
N ILE A 104 25.88 -26.60 -2.06
CA ILE A 104 24.45 -26.28 -1.93
C ILE A 104 24.24 -24.89 -1.32
N LYS A 105 24.97 -24.52 -0.26
CA LYS A 105 24.89 -23.16 0.33
C LYS A 105 25.30 -22.08 -0.68
N LYS A 106 26.38 -22.32 -1.43
CA LYS A 106 26.85 -21.41 -2.47
C LYS A 106 25.81 -21.24 -3.59
N ASP A 107 25.24 -22.33 -4.08
CA ASP A 107 24.24 -22.33 -5.15
C ASP A 107 22.92 -21.68 -4.71
N ILE A 108 22.49 -21.90 -3.46
CA ILE A 108 21.34 -21.22 -2.86
C ILE A 108 21.57 -19.70 -2.80
N ASN A 109 22.75 -19.27 -2.33
CA ASN A 109 23.05 -17.85 -2.21
C ASN A 109 23.11 -17.16 -3.58
N LEU A 110 23.72 -17.80 -4.58
CA LEU A 110 23.75 -17.29 -5.96
C LEU A 110 22.33 -17.18 -6.54
N SER A 111 21.49 -18.20 -6.30
CA SER A 111 20.09 -18.20 -6.73
C SER A 111 19.29 -17.08 -6.06
N LEU A 112 19.47 -16.87 -4.75
CA LEU A 112 18.81 -15.81 -3.99
C LEU A 112 19.15 -14.41 -4.54
N SER A 113 20.44 -14.15 -4.82
CA SER A 113 20.89 -12.89 -5.41
C SER A 113 20.22 -12.63 -6.76
N SER A 114 20.16 -13.64 -7.63
CA SER A 114 19.50 -13.50 -8.94
C SER A 114 17.99 -13.21 -8.82
N ILE A 115 17.30 -13.82 -7.84
CA ILE A 115 15.89 -13.55 -7.58
C ILE A 115 15.69 -12.11 -7.10
N GLN A 116 16.55 -11.62 -6.21
CA GLN A 116 16.48 -10.24 -5.71
C GLN A 116 16.70 -9.20 -6.80
N GLU A 117 17.63 -9.44 -7.72
CA GLU A 117 17.82 -8.59 -8.90
C GLU A 117 16.58 -8.58 -9.79
N ASN A 118 16.02 -9.75 -10.09
CA ASN A 118 14.80 -9.87 -10.91
C ASN A 118 13.59 -9.19 -10.25
N VAL A 119 13.40 -9.35 -8.94
CA VAL A 119 12.32 -8.68 -8.19
C VAL A 119 12.50 -7.17 -8.20
N SER A 120 13.74 -6.68 -8.05
CA SER A 120 14.05 -5.26 -8.09
C SER A 120 13.85 -4.66 -9.49
N ALA A 121 14.21 -5.42 -10.54
CA ALA A 121 13.95 -5.03 -11.93
C ALA A 121 12.45 -4.99 -12.23
N LEU A 122 11.69 -5.99 -11.79
CA LEU A 122 10.24 -6.05 -11.98
C LEU A 122 9.51 -4.94 -11.21
N SER A 123 9.92 -4.65 -9.98
CA SER A 123 9.33 -3.55 -9.19
C SER A 123 9.56 -2.19 -9.84
N ALA A 124 10.76 -1.96 -10.40
CA ALA A 124 11.06 -0.77 -11.19
C ALA A 124 10.18 -0.70 -12.45
N GLN A 125 10.04 -1.80 -13.19
CA GLN A 125 9.17 -1.86 -14.37
C GLN A 125 7.70 -1.56 -14.01
N ILE A 126 7.18 -2.15 -12.94
CA ILE A 126 5.82 -1.87 -12.43
C ILE A 126 5.67 -0.39 -12.05
N GLY A 127 6.68 0.22 -11.43
CA GLY A 127 6.69 1.65 -11.12
C GLY A 127 6.66 2.55 -12.37
N THR A 128 7.20 2.08 -13.50
CA THR A 128 7.18 2.80 -14.78
C THR A 128 5.96 2.50 -15.65
N LEU A 129 5.19 1.43 -15.36
CA LEU A 129 3.97 1.15 -16.09
C LEU A 129 3.03 2.36 -15.92
N PRO A 130 2.53 2.91 -17.04
CA PRO A 130 1.66 4.06 -16.94
C PRO A 130 0.39 3.60 -16.21
N LYS A 131 -0.05 4.34 -15.20
CA LYS A 131 -1.22 4.05 -14.35
C LYS A 131 -2.56 4.14 -15.11
N LYS A 132 -2.60 3.64 -16.35
CA LYS A 132 -3.65 3.85 -17.35
C LYS A 132 -4.97 3.16 -17.04
N PHE A 133 -5.06 2.38 -15.96
CA PHE A 133 -6.32 1.73 -15.62
C PHE A 133 -7.11 2.46 -14.54
N TYR A 134 -6.51 3.01 -13.47
CA TYR A 134 -7.23 3.83 -12.49
C TYR A 134 -6.29 4.73 -11.68
N ASP A 135 -5.70 5.75 -12.30
CA ASP A 135 -5.33 6.97 -11.56
C ASP A 135 -6.45 7.97 -11.82
N LYS A 136 -7.42 8.02 -10.91
CA LYS A 136 -8.62 8.86 -11.03
C LYS A 136 -8.25 10.31 -11.31
N ASP A 137 -7.20 10.82 -10.66
CA ASP A 137 -6.76 12.21 -10.78
C ASP A 137 -6.14 12.51 -12.16
N GLN A 138 -5.46 11.53 -12.77
CA GLN A 138 -4.92 11.65 -14.14
C GLN A 138 -6.00 11.48 -15.21
N CYS A 139 -6.96 10.58 -14.98
CA CYS A 139 -8.08 10.33 -15.89
C CYS A 139 -9.00 11.56 -15.98
N ASP A 140 -9.33 12.15 -14.82
CA ASP A 140 -10.18 13.33 -14.72
C ASP A 140 -9.55 14.55 -15.44
N LYS A 141 -8.22 14.68 -15.42
CA LYS A 141 -7.49 15.76 -16.12
C LYS A 141 -7.28 15.50 -17.61
N THR A 142 -6.90 14.28 -17.98
CA THR A 142 -6.47 14.00 -19.37
C THR A 142 -7.64 13.72 -20.31
N PHE A 143 -8.64 12.98 -19.84
CA PHE A 143 -9.77 12.53 -20.68
C PHE A 143 -11.03 13.35 -20.47
N LEU A 144 -11.27 13.83 -19.24
CA LEU A 144 -12.45 14.62 -18.90
C LEU A 144 -12.16 16.13 -18.85
N ARG A 145 -10.89 16.56 -18.93
CA ARG A 145 -10.45 17.97 -18.85
C ARG A 145 -11.13 18.74 -17.71
N VAL A 146 -11.32 18.08 -16.56
CA VAL A 146 -11.90 18.70 -15.36
C VAL A 146 -10.81 19.48 -14.62
N ASP A 147 -10.18 20.41 -15.33
CA ASP A 147 -9.04 21.18 -14.84
C ASP A 147 -9.51 22.52 -14.21
N ALA A 148 -10.77 22.88 -14.49
CA ALA A 148 -11.47 24.06 -13.99
C ALA A 148 -12.98 23.92 -14.28
N ALA A 149 -13.82 24.75 -13.63
CA ALA A 149 -15.18 24.95 -14.10
C ALA A 149 -15.16 25.30 -15.60
N ALA A 150 -15.92 24.56 -16.41
CA ALA A 150 -15.85 24.65 -17.86
C ALA A 150 -16.22 26.06 -18.34
N LYS A 151 -15.22 26.91 -18.58
CA LYS A 151 -15.40 28.24 -19.21
C LYS A 151 -15.95 28.12 -20.63
N ASP A 152 -15.82 26.95 -21.26
CA ASP A 152 -16.45 26.68 -22.56
C ASP A 152 -17.98 26.69 -22.50
N SER A 153 -18.60 26.52 -21.31
CA SER A 153 -20.03 26.79 -21.16
C SER A 153 -20.39 28.24 -21.46
N GLU A 154 -19.49 29.20 -21.20
CA GLU A 154 -19.67 30.63 -21.53
C GLU A 154 -19.65 30.86 -23.06
N LYS A 155 -18.91 30.03 -23.82
CA LYS A 155 -18.89 30.08 -25.30
C LYS A 155 -20.19 29.58 -25.93
N LEU A 156 -21.01 28.86 -25.16
CA LEU A 156 -22.36 28.43 -25.52
C LEU A 156 -23.44 29.24 -24.78
N GLY A 157 -23.09 30.43 -24.28
CA GLY A 157 -24.00 31.39 -23.64
C GLY A 157 -24.10 31.30 -22.12
N GLY A 158 -23.41 30.34 -21.49
CA GLY A 158 -23.55 30.02 -20.08
C GLY A 158 -24.96 29.55 -19.73
N THR A 159 -25.28 29.47 -18.45
CA THR A 159 -26.67 29.53 -17.96
C THR A 159 -26.95 30.96 -17.51
N PRO A 160 -27.30 31.89 -18.42
CA PRO A 160 -27.65 33.24 -18.03
C PRO A 160 -28.98 33.13 -17.30
N SER A 161 -28.94 33.20 -15.97
CA SER A 161 -30.11 33.12 -15.10
C SER A 161 -31.13 34.22 -15.38
N GLU A 162 -30.71 35.27 -16.08
CA GLU A 162 -31.50 36.47 -16.39
C GLU A 162 -31.92 36.55 -17.86
N GLY A 163 -31.40 35.69 -18.76
CA GLY A 163 -31.62 35.80 -20.21
C GLY A 163 -32.77 34.98 -20.77
N TYR A 164 -33.32 34.04 -19.99
CA TYR A 164 -34.34 33.10 -20.47
C TYR A 164 -35.61 33.13 -19.62
N HIS A 165 -36.75 33.31 -20.28
CA HIS A 165 -38.05 33.07 -19.67
C HIS A 165 -38.18 31.59 -19.27
N LYS A 166 -38.33 31.33 -17.98
CA LYS A 166 -38.53 29.97 -17.44
C LYS A 166 -40.00 29.59 -17.59
N LYS A 167 -40.29 28.61 -18.45
CA LYS A 167 -41.66 28.11 -18.71
C LYS A 167 -42.39 27.55 -17.47
N ASP A 168 -41.64 27.16 -16.44
CA ASP A 168 -42.15 26.49 -15.23
C ASP A 168 -42.05 27.38 -13.98
N SER A 169 -41.82 28.69 -14.13
CA SER A 169 -41.87 29.63 -13.02
C SER A 169 -42.86 30.75 -13.32
N ALA A 170 -43.63 31.17 -12.31
CA ALA A 170 -44.40 32.42 -12.39
C ALA A 170 -43.47 33.58 -12.76
N ASN A 171 -43.97 34.58 -13.51
CA ASN A 171 -43.24 35.83 -13.75
C ASN A 171 -42.70 36.34 -12.40
N GLY A 172 -41.39 36.62 -12.35
CA GLY A 172 -40.77 37.15 -11.15
C GLY A 172 -41.56 38.37 -10.68
N SER A 173 -42.09 38.31 -9.45
CA SER A 173 -42.93 39.35 -8.87
C SER A 173 -42.18 40.67 -8.80
N LYS A 174 -42.24 41.46 -9.87
CA LYS A 174 -41.97 42.89 -9.81
C LYS A 174 -43.33 43.53 -9.60
N ILE A 175 -43.55 44.11 -8.42
CA ILE A 175 -44.61 45.08 -8.21
C ILE A 175 -43.90 46.42 -8.28
N THR A 176 -44.21 47.24 -9.28
CA THR A 176 -43.63 48.57 -9.39
C THR A 176 -44.53 49.56 -8.66
N ALA A 177 -43.91 50.40 -7.82
CA ALA A 177 -44.61 51.47 -7.12
C ALA A 177 -44.28 52.81 -7.77
N GLU A 178 -45.32 53.57 -8.13
CA GLU A 178 -45.18 54.93 -8.63
C GLU A 178 -46.22 55.85 -8.00
N THR A 179 -46.09 57.15 -8.27
CA THR A 179 -46.95 58.19 -7.70
C THR A 179 -47.68 59.05 -8.73
N LYS A 180 -47.66 58.61 -10.00
CA LYS A 180 -48.15 59.34 -11.17
C LYS A 180 -49.47 58.74 -11.69
N ASN A 181 -50.25 59.55 -12.41
CA ASN A 181 -51.50 59.14 -13.05
C ASN A 181 -51.26 58.49 -14.43
N GLU A 182 -50.05 58.57 -14.96
CA GLU A 182 -49.58 57.87 -16.15
C GLU A 182 -48.67 56.72 -15.71
N ILE A 183 -49.10 55.48 -15.94
CA ILE A 183 -48.41 54.26 -15.49
C ILE A 183 -47.69 53.63 -16.69
N ASP A 184 -46.38 53.42 -16.57
CA ASP A 184 -45.56 52.80 -17.63
C ASP A 184 -45.54 51.27 -17.52
N LEU A 185 -46.26 50.62 -18.44
CA LEU A 185 -46.40 49.15 -18.48
C LEU A 185 -45.12 48.42 -18.91
N SER A 186 -44.08 49.12 -19.39
CA SER A 186 -42.79 48.48 -19.68
C SER A 186 -42.02 48.11 -18.40
N LEU A 187 -42.36 48.71 -17.27
CA LEU A 187 -41.64 48.53 -16.00
C LEU A 187 -42.07 47.28 -15.24
N SER A 188 -43.32 46.83 -15.40
CA SER A 188 -43.90 45.71 -14.66
C SER A 188 -45.26 45.29 -15.24
N ASP A 189 -45.70 44.08 -14.89
CA ASP A 189 -47.07 43.63 -15.12
C ASP A 189 -48.02 44.08 -14.00
N ASN A 190 -47.51 44.20 -12.77
CA ASN A 190 -48.31 44.55 -11.59
C ASN A 190 -47.81 45.83 -10.91
N PHE A 191 -48.73 46.65 -10.44
CA PHE A 191 -48.44 47.99 -9.93
C PHE A 191 -49.15 48.28 -8.60
N ASN A 192 -48.48 49.06 -7.76
CA ASN A 192 -49.05 49.63 -6.54
C ASN A 192 -48.81 51.15 -6.52
N ILE A 193 -49.81 51.92 -6.92
CA ILE A 193 -49.70 53.35 -7.22
C ILE A 193 -50.33 54.18 -6.12
N THR A 194 -49.65 55.21 -5.64
CA THR A 194 -50.26 56.20 -4.72
C THR A 194 -50.38 57.54 -5.45
N LEU A 195 -51.59 57.91 -5.87
CA LEU A 195 -51.80 59.16 -6.60
C LEU A 195 -51.60 60.37 -5.70
N SER A 196 -50.73 61.28 -6.13
CA SER A 196 -50.38 62.50 -5.41
C SER A 196 -51.21 63.72 -5.83
N GLU A 197 -51.79 63.70 -7.03
CA GLU A 197 -52.56 64.81 -7.61
C GLU A 197 -53.78 64.33 -8.39
N GLN A 198 -54.75 65.24 -8.60
CA GLN A 198 -55.92 64.96 -9.42
C GLN A 198 -55.56 64.89 -10.91
N GLY A 199 -56.04 63.88 -11.63
CA GLY A 199 -55.72 63.75 -13.05
C GLY A 199 -56.35 62.55 -13.76
N ILE A 200 -56.13 62.49 -15.08
CA ILE A 200 -56.59 61.39 -15.93
C ILE A 200 -55.68 60.18 -15.74
N LEU A 201 -56.26 59.02 -15.38
CA LEU A 201 -55.52 57.76 -15.34
C LEU A 201 -55.29 57.24 -16.76
N THR A 202 -54.04 56.99 -17.13
CA THR A 202 -53.69 56.34 -18.40
C THR A 202 -52.54 55.36 -18.22
N LEU A 203 -52.42 54.44 -19.16
CA LEU A 203 -51.36 53.44 -19.21
C LEU A 203 -50.57 53.65 -20.50
N ILE A 204 -49.24 53.70 -20.43
CA ILE A 204 -48.36 53.94 -21.58
C ILE A 204 -47.39 52.76 -21.79
N ASN A 205 -46.75 52.73 -22.96
CA ASN A 205 -45.76 51.71 -23.34
C ASN A 205 -46.28 50.27 -23.21
N ALA A 206 -47.58 50.07 -23.49
CA ALA A 206 -48.25 48.79 -23.39
C ALA A 206 -47.77 47.79 -24.46
N ASN A 207 -47.47 46.55 -24.07
CA ASN A 207 -47.17 45.47 -25.01
C ASN A 207 -48.42 44.59 -25.24
N ILE A 208 -48.68 44.24 -26.50
CA ILE A 208 -49.83 43.40 -26.88
C ILE A 208 -49.77 42.06 -26.15
N GLY A 209 -50.86 41.66 -25.49
CA GLY A 209 -50.96 40.42 -24.71
C GLY A 209 -50.51 40.55 -23.25
N GLN A 210 -49.98 41.71 -22.84
CA GLN A 210 -49.66 41.99 -21.44
C GLN A 210 -50.93 42.10 -20.59
N SER A 211 -50.87 41.64 -19.36
CA SER A 211 -51.97 41.69 -18.41
C SER A 211 -51.46 41.74 -16.98
N GLY A 212 -52.25 42.32 -16.09
CA GLY A 212 -51.92 42.30 -14.68
C GLY A 212 -52.91 43.07 -13.83
N VAL A 213 -52.47 43.43 -12.62
CA VAL A 213 -53.27 44.12 -11.63
C VAL A 213 -52.60 45.42 -11.20
N ILE A 214 -53.41 46.46 -11.09
CA ILE A 214 -53.01 47.79 -10.62
C ILE A 214 -53.84 48.11 -9.38
N THR A 215 -53.18 48.22 -8.24
CA THR A 215 -53.80 48.77 -7.02
C THR A 215 -53.44 50.23 -6.91
N ILE A 216 -54.44 51.09 -6.69
CA ILE A 216 -54.29 52.54 -6.62
C ILE A 216 -54.78 53.04 -5.27
N GLN A 217 -53.89 53.65 -4.47
CA GLN A 217 -54.26 54.48 -3.33
C GLN A 217 -54.54 55.92 -3.76
N ASN A 218 -55.42 56.58 -3.01
CA ASN A 218 -55.98 57.89 -3.32
C ASN A 218 -56.74 57.90 -4.67
N ALA A 219 -57.46 56.83 -5.00
CA ALA A 219 -58.11 56.68 -6.29
C ALA A 219 -59.21 57.73 -6.56
N ALA A 220 -59.73 58.39 -5.53
CA ALA A 220 -60.60 59.57 -5.66
C ALA A 220 -59.94 60.73 -6.44
N ASN A 221 -58.60 60.74 -6.59
CA ASN A 221 -57.87 61.69 -7.42
C ASN A 221 -57.99 61.41 -8.93
N ILE A 222 -58.57 60.29 -9.34
CA ILE A 222 -58.82 60.01 -10.77
C ILE A 222 -60.03 60.84 -11.23
N THR A 223 -59.78 61.81 -12.10
CA THR A 223 -60.82 62.69 -12.64
C THR A 223 -61.34 62.25 -14.01
N GLY A 224 -60.67 61.27 -14.63
CA GLY A 224 -61.07 60.68 -15.90
C GLY A 224 -60.15 59.52 -16.30
N TYR A 225 -60.44 58.90 -17.43
CA TYR A 225 -59.66 57.78 -17.97
C TYR A 225 -59.13 58.11 -19.37
N GLY A 226 -57.90 57.70 -19.65
CA GLY A 226 -57.29 57.84 -20.96
C GLY A 226 -58.12 57.14 -22.05
N VAL A 227 -58.09 57.68 -23.27
CA VAL A 227 -58.88 57.17 -24.40
C VAL A 227 -58.53 55.73 -24.79
N ASN A 228 -57.33 55.27 -24.42
CA ASN A 228 -56.86 53.90 -24.62
C ASN A 228 -57.47 52.89 -23.63
N LEU A 229 -58.03 53.36 -22.50
CA LEU A 229 -58.65 52.50 -21.49
C LEU A 229 -60.11 52.23 -21.85
N LYS A 230 -60.41 50.97 -22.15
CA LYS A 230 -61.74 50.49 -22.52
C LYS A 230 -62.37 49.74 -21.35
N TRP A 231 -63.45 50.31 -20.83
CA TRP A 231 -64.22 49.73 -19.74
C TRP A 231 -65.51 49.10 -20.27
N ARG A 232 -65.96 48.02 -19.64
CA ARG A 232 -67.33 47.54 -19.84
C ARG A 232 -68.32 48.54 -19.23
N ASP A 233 -68.08 48.87 -17.97
CA ASP A 233 -68.76 49.93 -17.23
C ASP A 233 -67.68 50.84 -16.64
N VAL A 234 -67.68 52.11 -17.05
CA VAL A 234 -66.68 53.08 -16.57
C VAL A 234 -66.86 53.27 -15.07
N PRO A 235 -65.83 53.03 -14.24
CA PRO A 235 -65.96 53.16 -12.80
C PRO A 235 -66.32 54.59 -12.39
N LYS A 236 -67.20 54.70 -11.39
CA LYS A 236 -67.64 55.94 -10.76
C LYS A 236 -67.59 55.77 -9.24
N ASN A 237 -67.59 56.88 -8.50
CA ASN A 237 -67.57 56.89 -7.03
C ASN A 237 -66.42 56.03 -6.48
N LEU A 238 -65.19 56.40 -6.85
CA LEU A 238 -63.99 55.70 -6.41
C LEU A 238 -63.77 55.94 -4.91
N SER A 239 -63.40 54.87 -4.21
CA SER A 239 -63.02 54.87 -2.80
C SER A 239 -61.55 55.26 -2.62
N GLN A 240 -61.05 55.24 -1.38
CA GLN A 240 -59.65 55.58 -1.09
C GLN A 240 -58.67 54.66 -1.83
N THR A 241 -58.98 53.37 -1.91
CA THR A 241 -58.15 52.38 -2.60
C THR A 241 -59.01 51.63 -3.61
N GLU A 242 -58.51 51.52 -4.84
CA GLU A 242 -59.18 50.81 -5.93
C GLU A 242 -58.22 49.82 -6.56
N THR A 243 -58.73 48.67 -7.00
CA THR A 243 -57.94 47.68 -7.72
C THR A 243 -58.55 47.43 -9.09
N PHE A 244 -57.70 47.50 -10.11
CA PHE A 244 -58.09 47.28 -11.50
C PHE A 244 -57.28 46.15 -12.09
N ALA A 245 -57.95 45.24 -12.79
CA ALA A 245 -57.31 44.28 -13.67
C ALA A 245 -57.29 44.83 -15.11
N TYR A 246 -56.25 44.54 -15.86
CA TYR A 246 -56.12 44.98 -17.24
C TYR A 246 -55.62 43.88 -18.19
N PHE A 247 -56.00 44.01 -19.46
CA PHE A 247 -55.49 43.19 -20.57
C PHE A 247 -55.27 44.08 -21.80
N VAL A 248 -54.06 44.05 -22.36
CA VAL A 248 -53.68 44.87 -23.51
C VAL A 248 -54.03 44.13 -24.81
N VAL A 249 -55.08 44.60 -25.50
CA VAL A 249 -55.46 44.09 -26.83
C VAL A 249 -54.63 44.79 -27.92
N SER A 250 -54.39 46.09 -27.77
CA SER A 250 -53.48 46.90 -28.60
C SER A 250 -53.02 48.15 -27.84
N ASP A 251 -52.10 48.93 -28.41
CA ASP A 251 -51.62 50.23 -27.88
C ASP A 251 -52.76 51.24 -27.61
N LYS A 252 -53.89 51.09 -28.30
CA LYS A 252 -55.08 51.96 -28.22
C LYS A 252 -56.31 51.28 -27.60
N ASP A 253 -56.22 50.00 -27.25
CA ASP A 253 -57.30 49.21 -26.67
C ASP A 253 -56.77 48.37 -25.51
N ILE A 254 -56.87 48.93 -24.30
CA ILE A 254 -56.54 48.26 -23.06
C ILE A 254 -57.83 48.01 -22.31
N ARG A 255 -58.19 46.74 -22.17
CA ARG A 255 -59.43 46.32 -21.50
C ARG A 255 -59.22 46.34 -20.00
N MET A 256 -60.02 47.14 -19.32
CA MET A 256 -59.93 47.34 -17.88
C MET A 256 -61.17 46.79 -17.17
N GLY A 257 -60.99 46.26 -15.97
CA GLY A 257 -62.06 45.86 -15.06
C GLY A 257 -61.75 46.28 -13.63
N ARG A 258 -62.73 46.87 -12.96
CA ARG A 258 -62.68 47.06 -11.49
C ARG A 258 -62.96 45.72 -10.83
N VAL A 259 -62.08 45.33 -9.91
CA VAL A 259 -62.17 44.07 -9.15
C VAL A 259 -63.08 44.25 -7.94
#